data_AF-A0A239J619-F1
#
_entry.id   AF-A0A239J619-F1
#
_cell.length_a   1.000
_cell.length_b   1.000
_cell.length_c   1.000
_cell.angle_alpha   90.00
_cell.angle_beta   90.00
_cell.angle_gamma   90.00
#
_symmetry.space_group_name_H-M   'P 1'
#
loop_
_entity.id
_entity.type
_entity.pdbx_description
1 polymer ?
#
loop_
_entity_poly.entity_id
_entity_poly.type
_entity_poly.pdbx_seq_one_letter_code
_entity_poly.pdbx_strand_id
1 'polypeptide(L)'
;MFDINKITRENVKALKPYSSARDEFDGVAEVSLDANENPFGFGLNRYPDGAMSGLKAAIAKYRNVEIPRLIFGNGSDELIDLLIRAFCEPGQDKVMIFPPTFGMYKVAADVNDVEVISEPLTDNFQIDFESLQPKLLDENLKIIFICSPNNPTGNCINKDTILSITAAFSGLVVIDEAYIDFGEESLVQEDISNLFILQTFSKALGLAGARLGIGFGSSEVINVLNKIKPPYNVNTLTQEKAIDVLNRPELIKKQVTILIEEREKMEQELKGIPSVKKIYPSDANFLLVAFVDAQKTYADLMAKGIVVRDRSGQVPNTLRITIGIPTENQRLIAALKEEKYEEKGRIGRCVRATSETKIKIEVNLDDPTKTSISTGVAFFDHMLDQIARHGAIGLHVEVEGDIHIDTHHTIEDTALALGTAFNDALKDRKGIERYGFLLPMDDCLAQVAIDFGGRPWLEWDASFDATHVGEMPTEMASHFFKSFSDTARCNLNVKAEGENDHHKIESIFKAFARAIKMAVRKDDSGVLPSTKGVL
;
A
#
# COMPACT_ATOMS: atom_id res chain seq x y z
N MET A 1 -6.41 -28.58 32.10
CA MET A 1 -6.88 -28.95 30.75
C MET A 1 -7.92 -27.93 30.34
N PHE A 2 -7.76 -27.32 29.16
CA PHE A 2 -8.67 -26.32 28.62
C PHE A 2 -10.06 -26.90 28.36
N ASP A 3 -11.09 -26.14 28.70
CA ASP A 3 -12.49 -26.45 28.43
C ASP A 3 -13.19 -25.15 28.06
N ILE A 4 -13.57 -25.02 26.78
CA ILE A 4 -14.22 -23.82 26.25
C ILE A 4 -15.49 -23.46 27.02
N ASN A 5 -16.22 -24.46 27.54
CA ASN A 5 -17.44 -24.23 28.31
C ASN A 5 -17.15 -23.64 29.69
N LYS A 6 -15.95 -23.81 30.26
CA LYS A 6 -15.63 -23.20 31.56
C LYS A 6 -15.23 -21.73 31.45
N ILE A 7 -14.81 -21.29 30.27
CA ILE A 7 -14.37 -19.91 30.05
C ILE A 7 -15.37 -19.08 29.24
N THR A 8 -16.29 -19.69 28.51
CA THR A 8 -17.36 -18.95 27.81
C THR A 8 -18.35 -18.40 28.81
N ARG A 9 -18.72 -17.13 28.68
CA ARG A 9 -19.72 -16.50 29.55
C ARG A 9 -21.10 -17.13 29.40
N GLU A 10 -21.88 -17.16 30.48
CA GLU A 10 -23.19 -17.81 30.50
C GLU A 10 -24.19 -17.19 29.51
N ASN A 11 -24.20 -15.86 29.39
CA ASN A 11 -25.06 -15.17 28.43
C ASN A 11 -24.68 -15.51 26.97
N VAL A 12 -23.39 -15.67 26.67
CA VAL A 12 -22.88 -16.04 25.34
C VAL A 12 -23.21 -17.50 25.02
N LYS A 13 -23.13 -18.41 25.98
CA LYS A 13 -23.57 -19.81 25.80
C LYS A 13 -25.05 -19.90 25.42
N ALA A 14 -25.89 -19.11 26.11
CA ALA A 14 -27.33 -19.07 25.89
C ALA A 14 -27.75 -18.31 24.61
N LEU A 15 -26.83 -17.57 24.00
CA LEU A 15 -27.12 -16.74 22.83
C LEU A 15 -27.48 -17.59 21.62
N LYS A 16 -28.60 -17.25 20.97
CA LYS A 16 -28.94 -17.73 19.63
C LYS A 16 -28.34 -16.75 18.61
N PRO A 17 -27.52 -17.23 17.65
CA PRO A 17 -26.96 -16.36 16.63
C PRO A 17 -28.06 -15.73 15.78
N TYR A 18 -27.78 -14.54 15.24
CA TYR A 18 -28.60 -13.97 14.18
C TYR A 18 -28.60 -14.91 12.97
N SER A 19 -29.78 -15.13 12.38
CA SER A 19 -29.97 -15.92 11.16
C SER A 19 -30.60 -15.03 10.10
N SER A 20 -30.05 -15.04 8.89
CA SER A 20 -30.65 -14.45 7.70
C SER A 20 -31.19 -15.53 6.77
N ALA A 21 -32.13 -15.17 5.88
CA ALA A 21 -32.63 -16.10 4.87
C ALA A 21 -31.52 -16.64 3.94
N ARG A 22 -30.39 -15.92 3.82
CA ARG A 22 -29.21 -16.34 3.05
C ARG A 22 -28.41 -17.43 3.76
N ASP A 23 -28.47 -17.48 5.09
CA ASP A 23 -27.81 -18.52 5.88
C ASP A 23 -28.57 -19.86 5.79
N GLU A 24 -29.85 -19.83 5.40
CA GLU A 24 -30.72 -20.99 5.25
C GLU A 24 -30.73 -21.56 3.81
N PHE A 25 -30.06 -20.88 2.87
CA PHE A 25 -30.05 -21.25 1.46
C PHE A 25 -28.68 -21.79 1.02
N ASP A 26 -28.65 -23.06 0.64
CA ASP A 26 -27.46 -23.67 0.02
C ASP A 26 -27.44 -23.39 -1.49
N GLY A 27 -26.54 -22.50 -1.93
CA GLY A 27 -26.29 -22.25 -3.35
C GLY A 27 -26.13 -20.78 -3.73
N VAL A 28 -26.06 -20.51 -5.04
CA VAL A 28 -26.04 -19.13 -5.57
C VAL A 28 -27.48 -18.72 -5.89
N ALA A 29 -27.99 -17.73 -5.17
CA ALA A 29 -29.33 -17.21 -5.43
C ALA A 29 -29.32 -16.36 -6.71
N GLU A 30 -30.14 -16.72 -7.70
CA GLU A 30 -30.31 -15.93 -8.93
C GLU A 30 -31.13 -14.64 -8.68
N VAL A 31 -32.01 -14.67 -7.67
CA VAL A 31 -32.90 -13.55 -7.30
C VAL A 31 -32.90 -13.39 -5.78
N SER A 32 -32.56 -12.20 -5.28
CA SER A 32 -32.53 -11.88 -3.84
C SER A 32 -33.55 -10.78 -3.51
N LEU A 33 -34.62 -11.16 -2.82
CA LEU A 33 -35.73 -10.30 -2.37
C LEU A 33 -35.99 -10.45 -0.87
N ASP A 34 -34.96 -10.83 -0.12
CA ASP A 34 -35.03 -11.25 1.29
C ASP A 34 -34.70 -10.12 2.28
N ALA A 35 -33.89 -9.14 1.88
CA ALA A 35 -33.26 -8.17 2.79
C ALA A 35 -33.66 -6.70 2.55
N ASN A 36 -34.75 -6.44 1.82
CA ASN A 36 -35.24 -5.09 1.48
C ASN A 36 -34.19 -4.19 0.78
N GLU A 37 -33.25 -4.80 0.07
CA GLU A 37 -32.19 -4.09 -0.65
C GLU A 37 -32.73 -3.37 -1.88
N ASN A 38 -32.14 -2.23 -2.21
CA ASN A 38 -32.48 -1.52 -3.44
C ASN A 38 -32.04 -2.36 -4.65
N PRO A 39 -32.94 -2.70 -5.59
CA PRO A 39 -32.56 -3.45 -6.79
C PRO A 39 -31.67 -2.63 -7.75
N PHE A 40 -31.69 -1.29 -7.64
CA PHE A 40 -30.86 -0.38 -8.43
C PHE A 40 -29.61 0.00 -7.65
N GLY A 41 -28.43 -0.25 -8.21
CA GLY A 41 -27.18 0.04 -7.51
C GLY A 41 -25.96 0.12 -8.40
N PHE A 42 -24.89 0.64 -7.81
CA PHE A 42 -23.59 0.83 -8.43
C PHE A 42 -22.63 -0.33 -8.10
N GLY A 43 -23.14 -1.57 -8.10
CA GLY A 43 -22.35 -2.77 -7.78
C GLY A 43 -22.19 -3.10 -6.29
N LEU A 44 -22.77 -2.31 -5.38
CA LEU A 44 -22.71 -2.51 -3.91
C LEU A 44 -24.09 -2.46 -3.23
N ASN A 45 -25.17 -2.58 -3.99
CA ASN A 45 -26.54 -2.52 -3.46
C ASN A 45 -26.99 -3.80 -2.76
N ARG A 46 -26.16 -4.85 -2.76
CA ARG A 46 -26.42 -6.11 -2.06
C ARG A 46 -25.44 -6.27 -0.90
N TYR A 47 -25.92 -6.81 0.21
CA TYR A 47 -25.08 -7.16 1.36
C TYR A 47 -23.95 -8.10 0.95
N PRO A 48 -22.78 -8.01 1.60
CA PRO A 48 -21.66 -8.88 1.33
C PRO A 48 -21.97 -10.35 1.67
N ASP A 49 -21.10 -11.25 1.22
CA ASP A 49 -21.07 -12.63 1.71
C ASP A 49 -20.75 -12.62 3.22
N GLY A 50 -21.75 -12.89 4.05
CA GLY A 50 -21.63 -12.94 5.52
C GLY A 50 -20.88 -14.18 6.04
N ALA A 51 -20.86 -15.26 5.26
CA ALA A 51 -20.07 -16.46 5.56
C ALA A 51 -18.59 -16.27 5.18
N MET A 52 -18.31 -15.29 4.29
CA MET A 52 -16.99 -14.95 3.76
C MET A 52 -16.32 -16.16 3.08
N SER A 53 -17.09 -16.96 2.37
CA SER A 53 -16.68 -18.26 1.82
C SER A 53 -15.49 -18.15 0.88
N GLY A 54 -15.54 -17.18 -0.05
CA GLY A 54 -14.44 -16.90 -0.98
C GLY A 54 -13.16 -16.46 -0.27
N LEU A 55 -13.29 -15.58 0.72
CA LEU A 55 -12.16 -15.08 1.51
C LEU A 55 -11.56 -16.18 2.41
N LYS A 56 -12.41 -17.01 3.05
CA LYS A 56 -12.00 -18.20 3.82
C LYS A 56 -11.20 -19.15 2.95
N ALA A 57 -11.69 -19.48 1.75
CA ALA A 57 -10.99 -20.37 0.83
C ALA A 57 -9.63 -19.80 0.39
N ALA A 58 -9.55 -18.50 0.11
CA ALA A 58 -8.31 -17.83 -0.28
C ALA A 58 -7.26 -17.86 0.85
N ILE A 59 -7.66 -17.56 2.09
CA ILE A 59 -6.76 -17.60 3.26
C ILE A 59 -6.38 -19.02 3.65
N ALA A 60 -7.34 -19.96 3.63
CA ALA A 60 -7.07 -21.38 3.89
C ALA A 60 -5.97 -21.90 2.96
N LYS A 61 -6.03 -21.55 1.66
CA LYS A 61 -4.99 -21.88 0.69
C LYS A 61 -3.67 -21.14 0.98
N TYR A 62 -3.73 -19.84 1.27
CA TYR A 62 -2.52 -19.02 1.47
C TYR A 62 -1.73 -19.39 2.73
N ARG A 63 -2.42 -19.71 3.83
CA ARG A 63 -1.82 -20.09 5.11
C ARG A 63 -1.74 -21.59 5.34
N ASN A 64 -2.26 -22.40 4.42
CA ASN A 64 -2.36 -23.86 4.55
C ASN A 64 -3.05 -24.27 5.87
N VAL A 65 -4.28 -23.80 6.08
CA VAL A 65 -5.09 -24.10 7.27
C VAL A 65 -6.51 -24.49 6.88
N GLU A 66 -7.20 -25.18 7.78
CA GLU A 66 -8.59 -25.59 7.56
C GLU A 66 -9.58 -24.44 7.79
N ILE A 67 -10.61 -24.36 6.95
CA ILE A 67 -11.64 -23.31 6.99
C ILE A 67 -12.35 -23.18 8.35
N PRO A 68 -12.71 -24.27 9.07
CA PRO A 68 -13.38 -24.16 10.38
C PRO A 68 -12.54 -23.47 11.46
N ARG A 69 -11.23 -23.31 11.24
CA ARG A 69 -10.32 -22.60 12.14
C ARG A 69 -10.28 -21.09 11.91
N LEU A 70 -11.00 -20.57 10.90
CA LEU A 70 -10.89 -19.18 10.46
C LEU A 70 -12.07 -18.31 10.91
N ILE A 71 -11.75 -17.12 11.38
CA ILE A 71 -12.68 -16.00 11.56
C ILE A 71 -12.05 -14.71 11.03
N PHE A 72 -12.88 -13.76 10.61
CA PHE A 72 -12.44 -12.45 10.15
C PHE A 72 -13.07 -11.35 11.00
N GLY A 73 -12.32 -10.27 11.17
CA GLY A 73 -12.80 -9.05 11.81
C GLY A 73 -12.49 -7.80 10.99
N ASN A 74 -13.18 -6.72 11.29
CA ASN A 74 -12.90 -5.37 10.82
C ASN A 74 -11.59 -4.82 11.45
N GLY A 75 -10.48 -5.42 11.05
CA GLY A 75 -9.20 -5.36 11.74
C GLY A 75 -9.09 -6.42 12.85
N SER A 76 -7.87 -6.69 13.31
CA SER A 76 -7.65 -7.58 14.46
C SER A 76 -8.22 -7.00 15.76
N ASP A 77 -8.39 -5.67 15.82
CA ASP A 77 -9.00 -4.98 16.97
C ASP A 77 -10.43 -5.46 17.25
N GLU A 78 -11.25 -5.73 16.22
CA GLU A 78 -12.59 -6.31 16.41
C GLU A 78 -12.50 -7.71 17.03
N LEU A 79 -11.53 -8.52 16.60
CA LEU A 79 -11.35 -9.86 17.14
C LEU A 79 -10.86 -9.83 18.59
N ILE A 80 -9.97 -8.91 18.96
CA ILE A 80 -9.53 -8.70 20.35
C ILE A 80 -10.75 -8.40 21.24
N ASP A 81 -11.62 -7.48 20.80
CA ASP A 81 -12.84 -7.12 21.51
C ASP A 81 -13.83 -8.30 21.61
N LEU A 82 -14.04 -9.04 20.52
CA LEU A 82 -14.91 -10.22 20.50
C LEU A 82 -14.41 -11.33 21.45
N LEU A 83 -13.10 -11.57 21.52
CA LEU A 83 -12.50 -12.54 22.44
C LEU A 83 -12.82 -12.17 23.90
N ILE A 84 -12.59 -10.91 24.29
CA ILE A 84 -12.90 -10.43 25.64
C ILE A 84 -14.40 -10.55 25.92
N ARG A 85 -15.25 -10.10 24.99
CA ARG A 85 -16.72 -10.22 25.13
C ARG A 85 -17.20 -11.65 25.28
N ALA A 86 -16.55 -12.61 24.64
CA ALA A 86 -16.94 -14.01 24.67
C ALA A 86 -16.54 -14.71 25.98
N PHE A 87 -15.37 -14.37 26.51
CA PHE A 87 -14.69 -15.20 27.52
C PHE A 87 -14.40 -14.50 28.86
N CYS A 88 -14.70 -13.20 29.01
CA CYS A 88 -14.47 -12.47 30.25
C CYS A 88 -15.78 -11.85 30.77
N GLU A 89 -16.19 -12.24 31.97
CA GLU A 89 -17.31 -11.60 32.67
C GLU A 89 -16.88 -10.22 33.21
N PRO A 90 -17.56 -9.12 32.79
CA PRO A 90 -17.28 -7.76 33.27
C PRO A 90 -17.30 -7.65 34.80
N GLY A 91 -16.34 -6.94 35.36
CA GLY A 91 -16.18 -6.70 36.79
C GLY A 91 -15.67 -7.89 37.61
N GLN A 92 -15.39 -9.03 36.96
CA GLN A 92 -14.96 -10.27 37.63
C GLN A 92 -13.68 -10.85 37.01
N ASP A 93 -13.71 -11.10 35.71
CA ASP A 93 -12.62 -11.78 35.03
C ASP A 93 -11.49 -10.82 34.66
N LYS A 94 -10.34 -11.39 34.32
CA LYS A 94 -9.10 -10.68 34.04
C LYS A 94 -8.47 -11.15 32.74
N VAL A 95 -7.67 -10.27 32.16
CA VAL A 95 -6.74 -10.60 31.08
C VAL A 95 -5.31 -10.25 31.47
N MET A 96 -4.33 -10.89 30.86
CA MET A 96 -2.92 -10.60 31.08
C MET A 96 -2.23 -10.09 29.81
N ILE A 97 -1.35 -9.12 29.98
CA ILE A 97 -0.52 -8.55 28.91
C ILE A 97 0.94 -8.38 29.36
N PHE A 98 1.87 -8.25 28.41
CA PHE A 98 3.30 -8.14 28.68
C PHE A 98 3.90 -6.81 28.22
N PRO A 99 3.81 -5.72 29.01
CA PRO A 99 4.35 -4.42 28.60
C PRO A 99 5.89 -4.42 28.52
N PRO A 100 6.50 -3.63 27.61
CA PRO A 100 5.85 -2.77 26.63
C PRO A 100 5.27 -3.59 25.47
N THR A 101 3.97 -3.43 25.19
CA THR A 101 3.27 -4.11 24.09
C THR A 101 2.19 -3.21 23.48
N PHE A 102 1.34 -3.78 22.62
CA PHE A 102 0.28 -3.09 21.93
C PHE A 102 -0.84 -2.63 22.89
N GLY A 103 -1.21 -1.35 22.81
CA GLY A 103 -2.12 -0.74 23.79
C GLY A 103 -3.59 -1.17 23.66
N MET A 104 -4.00 -1.70 22.51
CA MET A 104 -5.43 -2.02 22.28
C MET A 104 -5.95 -3.15 23.15
N TYR A 105 -5.10 -4.06 23.64
CA TYR A 105 -5.53 -5.08 24.60
C TYR A 105 -6.09 -4.44 25.87
N LYS A 106 -5.37 -3.45 26.42
CA LYS A 106 -5.83 -2.71 27.60
C LYS A 106 -7.09 -1.90 27.29
N VAL A 107 -7.11 -1.19 26.15
CA VAL A 107 -8.28 -0.39 25.76
C VAL A 107 -9.53 -1.26 25.63
N ALA A 108 -9.43 -2.42 24.97
CA ALA A 108 -10.56 -3.34 24.81
C ALA A 108 -11.00 -3.94 26.16
N ALA A 109 -10.06 -4.29 27.03
CA ALA A 109 -10.37 -4.76 28.38
C ALA A 109 -11.07 -3.68 29.22
N ASP A 110 -10.55 -2.45 29.24
CA ASP A 110 -11.14 -1.31 29.95
C ASP A 110 -12.57 -1.02 29.47
N VAL A 111 -12.81 -1.06 28.14
CA VAL A 111 -14.15 -0.84 27.55
C VAL A 111 -15.15 -1.92 28.00
N ASN A 112 -14.68 -3.15 28.23
CA ASN A 112 -15.51 -4.27 28.66
C ASN A 112 -15.54 -4.43 30.19
N ASP A 113 -14.97 -3.49 30.95
CA ASP A 113 -14.84 -3.57 32.42
C ASP A 113 -14.11 -4.85 32.88
N VAL A 114 -13.01 -5.18 32.22
CA VAL A 114 -12.19 -6.37 32.50
C VAL A 114 -10.82 -5.93 33.03
N GLU A 115 -10.40 -6.48 34.18
CA GLU A 115 -9.14 -6.12 34.81
C GLU A 115 -7.94 -6.60 33.98
N VAL A 116 -6.88 -5.78 33.91
CA VAL A 116 -5.65 -6.09 33.17
C VAL A 116 -4.50 -6.34 34.12
N ILE A 117 -4.04 -7.59 34.19
CA ILE A 117 -2.77 -7.96 34.83
C ILE A 117 -1.63 -7.61 33.87
N SER A 118 -0.69 -6.80 34.34
CA SER A 118 0.48 -6.37 33.55
C SER A 118 1.75 -7.04 34.06
N GLU A 119 2.35 -7.90 33.26
CA GLU A 119 3.60 -8.61 33.56
C GLU A 119 4.73 -8.09 32.65
N PRO A 120 5.58 -7.17 33.12
CA PRO A 120 6.59 -6.56 32.26
C PRO A 120 7.51 -7.59 31.61
N LEU A 121 7.82 -7.39 30.33
CA LEU A 121 8.88 -8.14 29.66
C LEU A 121 10.23 -7.86 30.33
N THR A 122 11.14 -8.82 30.22
CA THR A 122 12.54 -8.67 30.65
C THR A 122 13.27 -7.57 29.84
N ASP A 123 14.49 -7.21 30.26
CA ASP A 123 15.33 -6.23 29.54
C ASP A 123 15.67 -6.63 28.09
N ASN A 124 15.54 -7.93 27.77
CA ASN A 124 15.70 -8.48 26.42
C ASN A 124 14.35 -8.66 25.70
N PHE A 125 13.28 -8.09 26.25
CA PHE A 125 11.92 -8.15 25.72
C PHE A 125 11.39 -9.57 25.53
N GLN A 126 11.69 -10.44 26.50
CA GLN A 126 11.16 -11.81 26.59
C GLN A 126 10.27 -11.98 27.83
N ILE A 127 9.45 -13.01 27.84
CA ILE A 127 8.61 -13.38 29.00
C ILE A 127 9.43 -14.24 29.97
N ASP A 128 9.42 -13.88 31.25
CA ASP A 128 9.99 -14.71 32.31
C ASP A 128 8.94 -15.73 32.79
N PHE A 129 8.98 -16.94 32.20
CA PHE A 129 8.02 -18.00 32.48
C PHE A 129 8.02 -18.46 33.95
N GLU A 130 9.18 -18.51 34.61
CA GLU A 130 9.28 -18.94 36.00
C GLU A 130 8.54 -17.98 36.93
N SER A 131 8.68 -16.67 36.69
CA SER A 131 7.94 -15.65 37.44
C SER A 131 6.43 -15.67 37.16
N LEU A 132 6.04 -16.15 35.99
CA LEU A 132 4.66 -16.16 35.50
C LEU A 132 3.84 -17.35 36.05
N GLN A 133 4.46 -18.52 36.23
CA GLN A 133 3.79 -19.78 36.60
C GLN A 133 2.76 -19.64 37.74
N PRO A 134 3.06 -18.99 38.89
CA PRO A 134 2.09 -18.88 39.98
C PRO A 134 0.81 -18.10 39.61
N LYS A 135 0.92 -17.17 38.65
CA LYS A 135 -0.19 -16.30 38.21
C LYS A 135 -1.12 -17.00 37.22
N LEU A 136 -0.63 -18.02 36.53
CA LEU A 136 -1.43 -18.84 35.61
C LEU A 136 -2.49 -19.68 36.33
N LEU A 137 -2.42 -19.76 37.67
CA LEU A 137 -3.37 -20.46 38.53
C LEU A 137 -4.57 -19.60 38.97
N ASP A 138 -4.60 -18.29 38.63
CA ASP A 138 -5.76 -17.44 38.93
C ASP A 138 -6.98 -17.89 38.10
N GLU A 139 -8.02 -18.38 38.75
CA GLU A 139 -9.24 -18.87 38.09
C GLU A 139 -10.03 -17.77 37.36
N ASN A 140 -9.83 -16.51 37.73
CA ASN A 140 -10.44 -15.35 37.07
C ASN A 140 -9.60 -14.86 35.88
N LEU A 141 -8.36 -15.34 35.69
CA LEU A 141 -7.59 -15.04 34.48
C LEU A 141 -8.10 -15.90 33.32
N LYS A 142 -8.72 -15.27 32.33
CA LYS A 142 -9.36 -15.98 31.20
C LYS A 142 -8.57 -15.91 29.91
N ILE A 143 -7.85 -14.81 29.67
CA ILE A 143 -7.10 -14.58 28.43
C ILE A 143 -5.70 -14.05 28.73
N ILE A 144 -4.71 -14.57 28.02
CA ILE A 144 -3.34 -14.02 27.98
C ILE A 144 -3.08 -13.52 26.56
N PHE A 145 -2.77 -12.23 26.39
CA PHE A 145 -2.36 -11.67 25.10
C PHE A 145 -0.84 -11.55 25.01
N ILE A 146 -0.26 -12.14 23.97
CA ILE A 146 1.17 -12.08 23.64
C ILE A 146 1.33 -11.51 22.24
N CYS A 147 2.03 -10.39 22.07
CA CYS A 147 2.34 -9.86 20.74
C CYS A 147 3.70 -10.40 20.28
N SER A 148 3.75 -11.08 19.13
CA SER A 148 4.97 -11.70 18.60
C SER A 148 4.91 -11.78 17.06
N PRO A 149 5.78 -11.08 16.31
CA PRO A 149 6.77 -10.09 16.77
C PRO A 149 6.14 -8.94 17.57
N ASN A 150 6.75 -8.58 18.70
CA ASN A 150 6.16 -7.64 19.64
C ASN A 150 6.18 -6.19 19.10
N ASN A 151 5.12 -5.44 19.39
CA ASN A 151 5.06 -4.00 19.14
C ASN A 151 5.02 -3.25 20.48
N PRO A 152 6.02 -2.43 20.84
CA PRO A 152 6.92 -1.72 19.91
C PRO A 152 8.34 -2.27 19.78
N THR A 153 8.69 -3.38 20.44
CA THR A 153 10.10 -3.79 20.60
C THR A 153 10.71 -4.46 19.37
N GLY A 154 9.87 -5.09 18.54
CA GLY A 154 10.24 -5.63 17.24
C GLY A 154 10.55 -7.13 17.26
N ASN A 155 11.06 -7.67 18.36
CA ASN A 155 11.48 -9.07 18.46
C ASN A 155 10.30 -10.05 18.63
N CYS A 156 10.47 -11.28 18.14
CA CYS A 156 9.63 -12.41 18.53
C CYS A 156 9.81 -12.76 20.01
N ILE A 157 8.72 -13.26 20.62
CA ILE A 157 8.78 -13.97 21.91
C ILE A 157 9.18 -15.42 21.63
N ASN A 158 10.02 -15.99 22.48
CA ASN A 158 10.50 -17.36 22.34
C ASN A 158 9.33 -18.38 22.23
N LYS A 159 9.35 -19.17 21.16
CA LYS A 159 8.32 -20.16 20.85
C LYS A 159 8.10 -21.17 21.99
N ASP A 160 9.17 -21.73 22.56
CA ASP A 160 9.07 -22.72 23.64
C ASP A 160 8.41 -22.14 24.90
N THR A 161 8.65 -20.85 25.16
CA THR A 161 7.99 -20.11 26.24
C THR A 161 6.49 -19.99 25.98
N ILE A 162 6.08 -19.64 24.76
CA ILE A 162 4.66 -19.59 24.38
C ILE A 162 4.00 -20.97 24.57
N LEU A 163 4.64 -22.04 24.08
CA LEU A 163 4.15 -23.41 24.23
C LEU A 163 4.08 -23.86 25.69
N SER A 164 5.01 -23.41 26.54
CA SER A 164 4.98 -23.69 27.98
C SER A 164 3.80 -22.98 28.65
N ILE A 165 3.47 -21.76 28.22
CA ILE A 165 2.29 -21.03 28.70
C ILE A 165 1.00 -21.74 28.27
N THR A 166 0.87 -22.16 27.01
CA THR A 166 -0.34 -22.87 26.55
C THR A 166 -0.57 -24.17 27.30
N ALA A 167 0.50 -24.90 27.63
CA ALA A 167 0.45 -26.13 28.42
C ALA A 167 0.06 -25.90 29.89
N ALA A 168 0.55 -24.82 30.50
CA ALA A 168 0.32 -24.51 31.93
C ALA A 168 -1.00 -23.75 32.19
N PHE A 169 -1.50 -22.99 31.21
CA PHE A 169 -2.66 -22.13 31.38
C PHE A 169 -3.96 -22.82 30.97
N SER A 170 -5.02 -22.63 31.77
CA SER A 170 -6.34 -23.25 31.52
C SER A 170 -7.34 -22.37 30.76
N GLY A 171 -7.03 -21.08 30.59
CA GLY A 171 -7.76 -20.15 29.73
C GLY A 171 -7.18 -20.09 28.31
N LEU A 172 -7.54 -19.04 27.57
CA LEU A 172 -7.15 -18.82 26.18
C LEU A 172 -5.83 -18.05 26.07
N VAL A 173 -4.87 -18.56 25.31
CA VAL A 173 -3.65 -17.84 24.95
C VAL A 173 -3.83 -17.25 23.55
N VAL A 174 -3.76 -15.93 23.46
CA VAL A 174 -3.94 -15.18 22.21
C VAL A 174 -2.60 -14.63 21.76
N ILE A 175 -2.11 -15.08 20.60
CA ILE A 175 -0.89 -14.56 19.99
C ILE A 175 -1.25 -13.56 18.91
N ASP A 176 -0.81 -12.31 19.06
CA ASP A 176 -0.93 -11.28 18.05
C ASP A 176 0.28 -11.29 17.12
N GLU A 177 0.07 -11.88 15.96
CA GLU A 177 1.01 -12.08 14.86
C GLU A 177 0.81 -11.02 13.75
N ALA A 178 0.41 -9.78 14.10
CA ALA A 178 0.25 -8.69 13.13
C ALA A 178 1.49 -8.42 12.24
N TYR A 179 2.68 -8.86 12.67
CA TYR A 179 3.96 -8.65 12.00
C TYR A 179 4.67 -9.95 11.58
N ILE A 180 4.05 -11.12 11.73
CA ILE A 180 4.73 -12.42 11.57
C ILE A 180 5.29 -12.65 10.17
N ASP A 181 4.67 -12.06 9.15
CA ASP A 181 5.12 -12.16 7.75
C ASP A 181 6.53 -11.57 7.51
N PHE A 182 7.07 -10.78 8.45
CA PHE A 182 8.42 -10.21 8.38
C PHE A 182 9.46 -10.97 9.22
N GLY A 183 9.04 -11.98 9.97
CA GLY A 183 9.79 -12.60 11.05
C GLY A 183 9.90 -14.12 10.93
N GLU A 184 9.83 -14.79 12.07
CA GLU A 184 9.88 -16.25 12.19
C GLU A 184 8.60 -16.94 11.67
N GLU A 185 8.58 -18.27 11.75
CA GLU A 185 7.41 -19.07 11.39
C GLU A 185 6.24 -18.83 12.35
N SER A 186 5.06 -18.65 11.75
CA SER A 186 3.79 -18.50 12.46
C SER A 186 3.38 -19.78 13.20
N LEU A 187 2.68 -19.61 14.32
CA LEU A 187 2.11 -20.72 15.10
C LEU A 187 0.75 -21.22 14.54
N VAL A 188 0.26 -20.72 13.40
CA VAL A 188 -1.05 -21.11 12.84
C VAL A 188 -1.16 -22.60 12.51
N GLN A 189 -0.03 -23.28 12.32
CA GLN A 189 0.03 -24.72 12.08
C GLN A 189 -0.08 -25.54 13.37
N GLU A 190 0.16 -24.95 14.54
CA GLU A 190 0.04 -25.64 15.82
C GLU A 190 -1.44 -25.94 16.11
N ASP A 191 -1.75 -27.21 16.41
CA ASP A 191 -3.10 -27.65 16.75
C ASP A 191 -3.25 -27.73 18.28
N ILE A 192 -3.38 -26.55 18.90
CA ILE A 192 -3.48 -26.39 20.35
C ILE A 192 -4.85 -25.79 20.69
N SER A 193 -5.64 -26.49 21.51
CA SER A 193 -7.05 -26.17 21.73
C SER A 193 -7.31 -24.79 22.34
N ASN A 194 -6.40 -24.31 23.18
CA ASN A 194 -6.47 -23.01 23.85
C ASN A 194 -5.61 -21.92 23.20
N LEU A 195 -5.07 -22.17 22.01
CA LEU A 195 -4.30 -21.20 21.25
C LEU A 195 -5.21 -20.48 20.24
N PHE A 196 -5.18 -19.16 20.26
CA PHE A 196 -5.82 -18.32 19.25
C PHE A 196 -4.80 -17.35 18.67
N ILE A 197 -4.77 -17.18 17.35
CA ILE A 197 -3.77 -16.38 16.67
C ILE A 197 -4.47 -15.27 15.89
N LEU A 198 -3.98 -14.05 16.03
CA LEU A 198 -4.44 -12.89 15.29
C LEU A 198 -3.42 -12.54 14.20
N GLN A 199 -3.87 -12.40 12.97
CA GLN A 199 -3.09 -11.81 11.88
C GLN A 199 -3.88 -10.66 11.23
N THR A 200 -3.24 -9.94 10.31
CA THR A 200 -3.89 -8.81 9.64
C THR A 200 -3.37 -8.59 8.23
N PHE A 201 -4.25 -8.09 7.37
CA PHE A 201 -3.87 -7.57 6.07
C PHE A 201 -3.22 -6.19 6.12
N SER A 202 -3.15 -5.57 7.30
CA SER A 202 -2.76 -4.16 7.41
C SER A 202 -1.26 -3.91 7.20
N LYS A 203 -0.41 -4.91 7.40
CA LYS A 203 1.05 -4.74 7.40
C LYS A 203 1.66 -5.32 6.13
N ALA A 204 2.11 -6.57 6.16
CA ALA A 204 2.79 -7.21 5.02
C ALA A 204 1.94 -7.27 3.74
N LEU A 205 0.62 -7.41 3.87
CA LEU A 205 -0.29 -7.46 2.72
C LEU A 205 -0.70 -6.08 2.19
N GLY A 206 -0.21 -4.97 2.77
CA GLY A 206 -0.38 -3.62 2.22
C GLY A 206 -1.81 -3.06 2.22
N LEU A 207 -2.73 -3.62 3.01
CA LEU A 207 -4.16 -3.27 2.99
C LEU A 207 -4.66 -2.67 4.32
N ALA A 208 -3.88 -1.78 4.93
CA ALA A 208 -4.26 -1.12 6.19
C ALA A 208 -5.61 -0.39 6.11
N GLY A 209 -5.90 0.26 4.97
CA GLY A 209 -7.15 0.98 4.74
C GLY A 209 -8.38 0.08 4.56
N ALA A 210 -8.18 -1.21 4.24
CA ALA A 210 -9.27 -2.16 4.07
C ALA A 210 -9.83 -2.69 5.40
N ARG A 211 -9.09 -2.46 6.51
CA ARG A 211 -9.45 -2.89 7.87
C ARG A 211 -9.85 -4.37 7.93
N LEU A 212 -8.92 -5.27 7.58
CA LEU A 212 -9.17 -6.71 7.62
C LEU A 212 -8.21 -7.41 8.60
N GLY A 213 -8.80 -8.06 9.61
CA GLY A 213 -8.14 -8.93 10.57
C GLY A 213 -8.53 -10.40 10.34
N ILE A 214 -7.64 -11.30 10.74
CA ILE A 214 -7.82 -12.74 10.65
C ILE A 214 -7.60 -13.33 12.03
N GLY A 215 -8.48 -14.24 12.45
CA GLY A 215 -8.33 -15.05 13.64
C GLY A 215 -8.20 -16.52 13.26
N PHE A 216 -7.27 -17.22 13.89
CA PHE A 216 -7.09 -18.66 13.77
C PHE A 216 -7.28 -19.27 15.16
N GLY A 217 -8.12 -20.30 15.28
CA GLY A 217 -8.34 -20.96 16.57
C GLY A 217 -8.97 -22.34 16.39
N SER A 218 -9.21 -23.03 17.51
CA SER A 218 -10.01 -24.25 17.50
C SER A 218 -11.43 -23.96 16.99
N SER A 219 -12.05 -24.93 16.31
CA SER A 219 -13.41 -24.80 15.79
C SER A 219 -14.42 -24.44 16.90
N GLU A 220 -14.18 -24.91 18.12
CA GLU A 220 -14.98 -24.58 19.31
C GLU A 220 -14.95 -23.08 19.63
N VAL A 221 -13.75 -22.46 19.66
CA VAL A 221 -13.59 -21.01 19.88
C VAL A 221 -14.22 -20.24 18.73
N ILE A 222 -13.95 -20.64 17.48
CA ILE A 222 -14.49 -19.98 16.28
C ILE A 222 -16.02 -20.01 16.27
N ASN A 223 -16.63 -21.12 16.70
CA ASN A 223 -18.08 -21.24 16.82
C ASN A 223 -18.67 -20.28 17.86
N VAL A 224 -18.00 -20.08 19.00
CA VAL A 224 -18.43 -19.10 20.01
C VAL A 224 -18.36 -17.68 19.42
N LEU A 225 -17.26 -17.33 18.76
CA LEU A 225 -17.09 -15.99 18.18
C LEU A 225 -18.08 -15.71 17.03
N ASN A 226 -18.37 -16.71 16.20
CA ASN A 226 -19.38 -16.59 15.14
C ASN A 226 -20.80 -16.33 15.67
N LYS A 227 -21.11 -16.72 16.92
CA LYS A 227 -22.41 -16.40 17.54
C LYS A 227 -22.58 -14.92 17.89
N ILE A 228 -21.49 -14.24 18.20
CA ILE A 228 -21.52 -12.86 18.71
C ILE A 228 -21.10 -11.81 17.69
N LYS A 229 -20.36 -12.19 16.64
CA LYS A 229 -19.96 -11.26 15.59
C LYS A 229 -21.18 -10.77 14.79
N PRO A 230 -21.17 -9.54 14.24
CA PRO A 230 -22.17 -9.12 13.29
C PRO A 230 -22.18 -10.02 12.03
N PRO A 231 -23.34 -10.25 11.39
CA PRO A 231 -23.45 -11.13 10.22
C PRO A 231 -22.64 -10.62 9.03
N TYR A 232 -22.56 -9.30 8.84
CA TYR A 232 -21.89 -8.63 7.72
C TYR A 232 -20.74 -7.73 8.20
N ASN A 233 -19.85 -8.25 9.06
CA ASN A 233 -18.78 -7.47 9.67
C ASN A 233 -17.63 -7.06 8.71
N VAL A 234 -17.51 -7.73 7.55
CA VAL A 234 -16.54 -7.39 6.50
C VAL A 234 -17.27 -7.06 5.19
N ASN A 235 -17.08 -5.84 4.69
CA ASN A 235 -17.77 -5.34 3.49
C ASN A 235 -17.21 -5.95 2.18
N THR A 236 -18.00 -5.88 1.10
CA THR A 236 -17.68 -6.45 -0.23
C THR A 236 -16.34 -5.96 -0.79
N LEU A 237 -16.07 -4.65 -0.73
CA LEU A 237 -14.84 -4.07 -1.28
C LEU A 237 -13.59 -4.62 -0.57
N THR A 238 -13.67 -4.77 0.76
CA THR A 238 -12.59 -5.37 1.55
C THR A 238 -12.38 -6.84 1.19
N GLN A 239 -13.46 -7.62 1.06
CA GLN A 239 -13.36 -9.04 0.69
C GLN A 239 -12.74 -9.22 -0.70
N GLU A 240 -13.25 -8.50 -1.71
CA GLU A 240 -12.76 -8.56 -3.08
C GLU A 240 -11.28 -8.14 -3.19
N LYS A 241 -10.90 -7.04 -2.54
CA LYS A 241 -9.53 -6.55 -2.61
C LYS A 241 -8.55 -7.49 -1.90
N ALA A 242 -8.96 -8.11 -0.80
CA ALA A 242 -8.16 -9.11 -0.11
C ALA A 242 -7.91 -10.34 -1.01
N ILE A 243 -8.94 -10.84 -1.69
CA ILE A 243 -8.83 -11.97 -2.62
C ILE A 243 -7.90 -11.62 -3.80
N ASP A 244 -8.04 -10.43 -4.40
CA ASP A 244 -7.15 -9.95 -5.47
C ASP A 244 -5.67 -9.92 -5.03
N VAL A 245 -5.39 -9.45 -3.82
CA VAL A 245 -4.02 -9.43 -3.25
C VAL A 245 -3.50 -10.84 -3.02
N LEU A 246 -4.30 -11.73 -2.44
CA LEU A 246 -3.90 -13.13 -2.18
C LEU A 246 -3.63 -13.94 -3.46
N ASN A 247 -4.22 -13.54 -4.60
CA ASN A 247 -3.95 -14.13 -5.90
C ASN A 247 -2.59 -13.71 -6.49
N ARG A 248 -1.80 -12.88 -5.78
CA ARG A 248 -0.47 -12.39 -6.20
C ARG A 248 0.61 -12.71 -5.16
N PRO A 249 0.78 -13.98 -4.74
CA PRO A 249 1.69 -14.35 -3.64
C PRO A 249 3.15 -13.98 -3.91
N GLU A 250 3.60 -14.04 -5.16
CA GLU A 250 4.96 -13.66 -5.55
C GLU A 250 5.22 -12.16 -5.35
N LEU A 251 4.22 -11.31 -5.57
CA LEU A 251 4.34 -9.87 -5.35
C LEU A 251 4.43 -9.56 -3.84
N ILE A 252 3.58 -10.19 -3.03
CA ILE A 252 3.62 -10.07 -1.56
C ILE A 252 5.01 -10.49 -1.06
N LYS A 253 5.49 -11.67 -1.47
CA LYS A 253 6.80 -12.19 -1.08
C LYS A 253 7.91 -11.22 -1.44
N LYS A 254 7.90 -10.67 -2.67
CA LYS A 254 8.88 -9.68 -3.12
C LYS A 254 8.85 -8.41 -2.24
N GLN A 255 7.67 -7.88 -1.95
CA GLN A 255 7.52 -6.66 -1.13
C GLN A 255 8.04 -6.89 0.29
N VAL A 256 7.70 -8.03 0.90
CA VAL A 256 8.22 -8.44 2.21
C VAL A 256 9.74 -8.58 2.19
N THR A 257 10.32 -9.23 1.18
CA THR A 257 11.77 -9.35 1.02
C THR A 257 12.45 -7.97 0.94
N ILE A 258 11.91 -7.05 0.14
CA ILE A 258 12.44 -5.68 0.07
C ILE A 258 12.41 -5.01 1.44
N LEU A 259 11.30 -5.12 2.19
CA LEU A 259 11.18 -4.51 3.51
C LEU A 259 12.15 -5.12 4.52
N ILE A 260 12.43 -6.42 4.46
CA ILE A 260 13.43 -7.09 5.30
C ILE A 260 14.85 -6.60 4.95
N GLU A 261 15.20 -6.58 3.66
CA GLU A 261 16.50 -6.06 3.20
C GLU A 261 16.71 -4.59 3.59
N GLU A 262 15.67 -3.77 3.45
CA GLU A 262 15.71 -2.36 3.84
C GLU A 262 15.79 -2.17 5.36
N ARG A 263 15.18 -3.06 6.16
CA ARG A 263 15.33 -3.08 7.62
C ARG A 263 16.79 -3.30 8.01
N GLU A 264 17.44 -4.28 7.39
CA GLU A 264 18.85 -4.60 7.63
C GLU A 264 19.76 -3.44 7.23
N LYS A 265 19.53 -2.84 6.05
CA LYS A 265 20.28 -1.64 5.60
C LYS A 265 20.10 -0.47 6.56
N MET A 266 18.85 -0.18 6.95
CA MET A 266 18.55 0.89 7.90
C MET A 266 19.23 0.65 9.24
N GLU A 267 19.23 -0.58 9.76
CA GLU A 267 19.96 -0.93 10.97
C GLU A 267 21.46 -0.61 10.85
N GLN A 268 22.11 -1.00 9.75
CA GLN A 268 23.53 -0.72 9.53
C GLN A 268 23.83 0.78 9.41
N GLU A 269 22.98 1.53 8.70
CA GLU A 269 23.17 2.97 8.53
C GLU A 269 22.96 3.74 9.85
N LEU A 270 22.01 3.31 10.68
CA LEU A 270 21.75 3.89 12.00
C LEU A 270 22.92 3.70 12.98
N LYS A 271 23.67 2.59 12.90
CA LYS A 271 24.84 2.33 13.77
C LYS A 271 25.92 3.41 13.65
N GLY A 272 26.02 4.08 12.51
CA GLY A 272 26.99 5.14 12.27
C GLY A 272 26.59 6.53 12.76
N ILE A 273 25.40 6.70 13.33
CA ILE A 273 24.85 8.02 13.68
C ILE A 273 25.13 8.33 15.16
N PRO A 274 25.83 9.43 15.50
CA PRO A 274 26.23 9.74 16.88
C PRO A 274 25.09 9.86 17.89
N SER A 275 23.90 10.25 17.44
CA SER A 275 22.71 10.38 18.29
C SER A 275 22.04 9.04 18.62
N VAL A 276 22.40 7.94 17.95
CA VAL A 276 21.88 6.59 18.19
C VAL A 276 22.70 5.90 19.28
N LYS A 277 22.03 5.47 20.36
CA LYS A 277 22.65 4.76 21.50
C LYS A 277 22.55 3.24 21.38
N LYS A 278 21.39 2.73 20.97
CA LYS A 278 21.11 1.28 20.89
C LYS A 278 20.03 1.04 19.85
N ILE A 279 20.22 0.01 19.03
CA ILE A 279 19.18 -0.50 18.14
C ILE A 279 18.76 -1.85 18.69
N TYR A 280 17.47 -2.06 18.90
CA TYR A 280 16.95 -3.34 19.38
C TYR A 280 16.68 -4.29 18.21
N PRO A 281 16.86 -5.62 18.38
CA PRO A 281 16.54 -6.61 17.36
C PRO A 281 15.08 -6.50 16.90
N SER A 282 14.82 -6.80 15.63
CA SER A 282 13.47 -6.74 15.08
C SER A 282 13.20 -7.82 14.04
N ASP A 283 12.09 -8.50 14.23
CA ASP A 283 11.46 -9.45 13.33
C ASP A 283 10.19 -8.83 12.68
N ALA A 284 10.01 -7.51 12.79
CA ALA A 284 8.89 -6.75 12.24
C ALA A 284 9.32 -5.75 11.15
N ASN A 285 8.38 -5.01 10.56
CA ASN A 285 8.68 -3.97 9.56
C ASN A 285 9.08 -2.61 10.17
N PHE A 286 9.70 -2.60 11.34
CA PHE A 286 10.15 -1.40 12.03
C PHE A 286 11.35 -1.71 12.92
N LEU A 287 12.06 -0.69 13.38
CA LEU A 287 13.12 -0.78 14.37
C LEU A 287 12.76 0.06 15.60
N LEU A 288 13.02 -0.46 16.81
CA LEU A 288 13.05 0.35 18.01
C LEU A 288 14.48 0.83 18.24
N VAL A 289 14.66 2.14 18.35
CA VAL A 289 15.98 2.77 18.41
C VAL A 289 16.05 3.72 19.59
N ALA A 290 17.01 3.48 20.49
CA ALA A 290 17.32 4.38 21.58
C ALA A 290 18.24 5.51 21.09
N PHE A 291 17.91 6.75 21.44
CA PHE A 291 18.67 7.94 21.10
C PHE A 291 19.30 8.57 22.34
N VAL A 292 20.27 9.47 22.12
CA VAL A 292 20.81 10.32 23.18
C VAL A 292 19.71 11.15 23.82
N ASP A 293 18.88 11.77 22.98
CA ASP A 293 17.69 12.55 23.34
C ASP A 293 16.60 12.28 22.27
N ALA A 294 15.71 11.35 22.58
CA ALA A 294 14.67 10.94 21.64
C ALA A 294 13.63 12.04 21.38
N GLN A 295 13.32 12.88 22.38
CA GLN A 295 12.34 13.95 22.22
C GLN A 295 12.86 15.02 21.27
N LYS A 296 14.13 15.43 21.43
CA LYS A 296 14.77 16.35 20.49
C LYS A 296 14.84 15.75 19.09
N THR A 297 15.32 14.51 18.95
CA THR A 297 15.39 13.84 17.63
C THR A 297 14.02 13.74 16.97
N TYR A 298 12.97 13.42 17.72
CA TYR A 298 11.61 13.37 17.22
C TYR A 298 11.13 14.75 16.72
N ALA A 299 11.37 15.82 17.49
CA ALA A 299 11.01 17.18 17.10
C ALA A 299 11.77 17.63 15.83
N ASP A 300 13.07 17.33 15.74
CA ASP A 300 13.91 17.67 14.59
C ASP A 300 13.45 16.94 13.31
N LEU A 301 13.06 15.66 13.41
CA LEU A 301 12.49 14.91 12.29
C LEU A 301 11.13 15.46 11.87
N MET A 302 10.24 15.76 12.83
CA MET A 302 8.93 16.37 12.58
C MET A 302 9.06 17.71 11.86
N ALA A 303 10.01 18.56 12.26
CA ALA A 303 10.29 19.84 11.59
C ALA A 303 10.74 19.67 10.12
N LYS A 304 11.32 18.52 9.78
CA LYS A 304 11.72 18.13 8.41
C LYS A 304 10.60 17.38 7.65
N GLY A 305 9.41 17.28 8.24
CA GLY A 305 8.26 16.56 7.66
C GLY A 305 8.39 15.04 7.71
N ILE A 306 9.24 14.50 8.59
CA ILE A 306 9.46 13.06 8.75
C ILE A 306 8.79 12.61 10.05
N VAL A 307 7.79 11.75 9.93
CA VAL A 307 6.99 11.30 11.07
C VAL A 307 7.40 9.88 11.46
N VAL A 308 8.01 9.76 12.65
CA VAL A 308 8.26 8.47 13.32
C VAL A 308 7.38 8.36 14.57
N ARG A 309 7.53 7.30 15.38
CA ARG A 309 6.73 7.16 16.61
C ARG A 309 7.59 7.25 17.85
N ASP A 310 7.35 8.24 18.70
CA ASP A 310 7.95 8.29 20.03
C ASP A 310 7.39 7.17 20.92
N ARG A 311 8.31 6.43 21.54
CA ARG A 311 8.05 5.32 22.48
C ARG A 311 8.75 5.53 23.81
N SER A 312 9.24 6.73 24.08
CA SER A 312 9.92 7.09 25.34
C SER A 312 9.06 6.84 26.59
N GLY A 313 7.73 6.88 26.47
CA GLY A 313 6.80 6.52 27.56
C GLY A 313 6.65 5.02 27.82
N GLN A 314 7.14 4.16 26.92
CA GLN A 314 7.12 2.70 27.06
C GLN A 314 8.53 2.13 27.27
N VAL A 315 9.51 2.62 26.51
CA VAL A 315 10.94 2.29 26.64
C VAL A 315 11.72 3.61 26.62
N PRO A 316 12.46 3.98 27.69
CA PRO A 316 13.07 5.30 27.82
C PRO A 316 13.95 5.68 26.63
N ASN A 317 13.81 6.94 26.17
CA ASN A 317 14.59 7.53 25.08
C ASN A 317 14.56 6.71 23.77
N THR A 318 13.41 6.15 23.39
CA THR A 318 13.30 5.38 22.14
C THR A 318 12.30 5.97 21.15
N LEU A 319 12.66 5.88 19.87
CA LEU A 319 11.74 6.08 18.76
C LEU A 319 11.58 4.75 18.02
N ARG A 320 10.35 4.43 17.62
CA ARG A 320 10.05 3.33 16.72
C ARG A 320 9.96 3.87 15.30
N ILE A 321 10.85 3.39 14.44
CA ILE A 321 11.01 3.82 13.05
C ILE A 321 10.46 2.72 12.14
N THR A 322 9.39 3.01 11.41
CA THR A 322 8.85 2.09 10.40
C THR A 322 9.79 2.05 9.19
N ILE A 323 9.99 0.86 8.62
CA ILE A 323 10.75 0.70 7.38
C ILE A 323 9.85 1.05 6.20
N GLY A 324 10.26 2.05 5.42
CA GLY A 324 9.59 2.50 4.20
C GLY A 324 10.27 1.96 2.95
N ILE A 325 9.97 2.60 1.82
CA ILE A 325 10.70 2.35 0.57
C ILE A 325 12.12 2.95 0.65
N PRO A 326 13.07 2.53 -0.22
CA PRO A 326 14.47 2.95 -0.11
C PRO A 326 14.68 4.47 -0.07
N THR A 327 13.89 5.24 -0.83
CA THR A 327 13.98 6.70 -0.84
C THR A 327 13.53 7.34 0.47
N GLU A 328 12.47 6.83 1.08
CA GLU A 328 12.00 7.28 2.40
C GLU A 328 13.03 6.99 3.49
N ASN A 329 13.61 5.78 3.45
CA ASN A 329 14.64 5.35 4.38
C ASN A 329 15.90 6.24 4.28
N GLN A 330 16.38 6.49 3.06
CA GLN A 330 17.52 7.37 2.82
C GLN A 330 17.25 8.82 3.27
N ARG A 331 16.03 9.32 3.05
CA ARG A 331 15.62 10.66 3.51
C ARG A 331 15.67 10.76 5.04
N LEU A 332 15.22 9.72 5.74
CA LEU A 332 15.31 9.64 7.20
C LEU A 332 16.76 9.59 7.68
N ILE A 333 17.61 8.77 7.05
CA ILE A 333 19.03 8.67 7.44
C ILE A 333 19.76 9.98 7.20
N ALA A 334 19.59 10.61 6.04
CA ALA A 334 20.16 11.92 5.75
C ALA A 334 19.70 12.97 6.77
N ALA A 335 18.41 12.97 7.13
CA ALA A 335 17.89 13.88 8.15
C ALA A 335 18.52 13.67 9.53
N LEU A 336 18.79 12.42 9.92
CA LEU A 336 19.47 12.08 11.18
C LEU A 336 20.97 12.39 11.17
N LYS A 337 21.62 12.34 10.00
CA LYS A 337 23.02 12.74 9.80
C LYS A 337 23.20 14.26 9.59
N GLU A 338 22.10 15.01 9.54
CA GLU A 338 22.09 16.44 9.18
C GLU A 338 22.64 16.72 7.77
N GLU A 339 22.52 15.74 6.87
CA GLU A 339 22.91 15.83 5.47
C GLU A 339 21.75 16.37 4.62
N LYS A 340 22.08 17.06 3.53
CA LYS A 340 21.08 17.41 2.52
C LYS A 340 20.65 16.14 1.79
N TYR A 341 19.38 15.78 1.91
CA TYR A 341 18.76 14.81 1.02
C TYR A 341 18.23 15.53 -0.22
N GLU A 342 18.91 15.34 -1.34
CA GLU A 342 18.33 15.68 -2.64
C GLU A 342 17.60 14.46 -3.16
N GLU A 343 16.28 14.50 -3.12
CA GLU A 343 15.46 13.51 -3.82
C GLU A 343 15.84 13.57 -5.30
N LYS A 344 16.42 12.49 -5.81
CA LYS A 344 16.76 12.39 -7.24
C LYS A 344 15.47 12.21 -8.05
N GLY A 345 14.64 13.25 -8.09
CA GLY A 345 13.40 13.30 -8.87
C GLY A 345 13.63 12.91 -10.33
N ARG A 346 12.56 12.52 -11.02
CA ARG A 346 12.56 12.30 -12.47
C ARG A 346 12.54 13.63 -13.21
N ILE A 347 13.64 14.35 -13.06
CA ILE A 347 13.91 15.61 -13.74
C ILE A 347 14.88 15.33 -14.87
N GLY A 348 14.51 15.70 -16.08
CA GLY A 348 15.38 15.62 -17.24
C GLY A 348 15.51 16.96 -17.93
N ARG A 349 16.67 17.20 -18.51
CA ARG A 349 17.01 18.50 -19.10
C ARG A 349 17.59 18.34 -20.49
N CYS A 350 17.27 19.29 -21.36
CA CYS A 350 17.93 19.42 -22.65
C CYS A 350 18.25 20.89 -22.90
N VAL A 351 19.51 21.15 -23.26
CA VAL A 351 19.91 22.44 -23.83
C VAL A 351 20.46 22.13 -25.22
N ARG A 352 19.88 22.76 -26.24
CA ARG A 352 20.25 22.55 -27.64
C ARG A 352 20.38 23.90 -28.32
N ALA A 353 21.44 24.06 -29.12
CA ALA A 353 21.66 25.28 -29.90
C ALA A 353 22.14 24.92 -31.30
N THR A 354 21.52 25.52 -32.31
CA THR A 354 21.92 25.46 -33.72
C THR A 354 22.11 26.88 -34.25
N SER A 355 22.37 27.01 -35.56
CA SER A 355 22.32 28.32 -36.23
C SER A 355 20.92 28.90 -36.31
N GLU A 356 19.88 28.08 -36.13
CA GLU A 356 18.46 28.43 -36.33
C GLU A 356 17.72 28.59 -34.99
N THR A 357 18.06 27.80 -33.97
CA THR A 357 17.34 27.80 -32.68
C THR A 357 18.27 27.71 -31.47
N LYS A 358 17.84 28.27 -30.34
CA LYS A 358 18.39 27.97 -29.01
C LYS A 358 17.26 27.56 -28.09
N ILE A 359 17.37 26.38 -27.50
CA ILE A 359 16.30 25.75 -26.75
C ILE A 359 16.83 25.27 -25.41
N LYS A 360 16.06 25.54 -24.37
CA LYS A 360 16.24 25.01 -23.03
C LYS A 360 14.94 24.41 -22.55
N ILE A 361 15.00 23.13 -22.19
CA ILE A 361 13.86 22.39 -21.67
C ILE A 361 14.23 21.70 -20.36
N GLU A 362 13.35 21.80 -19.38
CA GLU A 362 13.37 21.00 -18.15
C GLU A 362 11.99 20.35 -17.98
N VAL A 363 11.99 19.03 -17.78
CA VAL A 363 10.78 18.24 -17.51
C VAL A 363 10.90 17.65 -16.13
N ASN A 364 9.88 17.82 -15.29
CA ASN A 364 9.76 17.14 -14.00
C ASN A 364 8.52 16.23 -14.01
N LEU A 365 8.75 14.92 -14.07
CA LEU A 365 7.67 13.93 -14.15
C LEU A 365 6.92 13.72 -12.82
N ASP A 366 7.40 14.32 -11.73
CA ASP A 366 6.89 14.09 -10.37
C ASP A 366 6.25 15.36 -9.74
N ASP A 367 6.42 16.54 -10.34
CA ASP A 367 5.90 17.81 -9.80
C ASP A 367 5.26 18.69 -10.89
N PRO A 368 3.92 18.82 -10.95
CA PRO A 368 3.22 19.65 -11.93
C PRO A 368 3.22 21.15 -11.65
N THR A 369 3.77 21.61 -10.53
CA THR A 369 3.57 23.00 -10.08
C THR A 369 4.47 24.03 -10.76
N LYS A 370 5.46 23.58 -11.55
CA LYS A 370 6.44 24.44 -12.22
C LYS A 370 6.33 24.32 -13.74
N THR A 371 5.40 25.07 -14.32
CA THR A 371 5.22 25.14 -15.78
C THR A 371 5.41 26.57 -16.27
N SER A 372 6.23 26.73 -17.30
CA SER A 372 6.50 28.01 -17.97
C SER A 372 6.98 27.72 -19.38
N ILE A 373 6.22 28.16 -20.37
CA ILE A 373 6.45 27.83 -21.77
C ILE A 373 6.51 29.13 -22.56
N SER A 374 7.58 29.29 -23.34
CA SER A 374 7.78 30.41 -24.25
C SER A 374 8.57 29.93 -25.44
N THR A 375 7.89 29.65 -26.54
CA THR A 375 8.51 29.28 -27.82
C THR A 375 8.53 30.42 -28.84
N GLY A 376 7.76 31.49 -28.58
CA GLY A 376 7.51 32.56 -29.55
C GLY A 376 6.34 32.25 -30.51
N VAL A 377 5.76 31.05 -30.44
CA VAL A 377 4.60 30.61 -31.24
C VAL A 377 3.42 30.32 -30.31
N ALA A 378 2.48 31.26 -30.20
CA ALA A 378 1.44 31.26 -29.15
C ALA A 378 0.55 30.00 -29.14
N PHE A 379 0.19 29.46 -30.32
CA PHE A 379 -0.59 28.23 -30.39
C PHE A 379 0.21 27.01 -29.94
N PHE A 380 1.50 26.95 -30.26
CA PHE A 380 2.39 25.86 -29.84
C PHE A 380 2.65 25.91 -28.33
N ASP A 381 2.81 27.11 -27.77
CA ASP A 381 2.89 27.32 -26.31
C ASP A 381 1.65 26.76 -25.61
N HIS A 382 0.46 27.00 -26.17
CA HIS A 382 -0.78 26.44 -25.65
C HIS A 382 -0.80 24.90 -25.71
N MET A 383 -0.33 24.29 -26.80
CA MET A 383 -0.25 22.82 -26.93
C MET A 383 0.71 22.19 -25.92
N LEU A 384 1.86 22.81 -25.67
CA LEU A 384 2.81 22.37 -24.66
C LEU A 384 2.24 22.51 -23.23
N ASP A 385 1.44 23.55 -22.97
CA ASP A 385 0.75 23.72 -21.67
C ASP A 385 -0.26 22.59 -21.43
N GLN A 386 -0.98 22.17 -22.47
CA GLN A 386 -1.88 21.02 -22.40
C GLN A 386 -1.14 19.73 -22.03
N ILE A 387 0.06 19.50 -22.58
CA ILE A 387 0.91 18.35 -22.22
C ILE A 387 1.25 18.39 -20.73
N ALA A 388 1.71 19.53 -20.21
CA ALA A 388 2.05 19.67 -18.79
C ALA A 388 0.84 19.43 -17.88
N ARG A 389 -0.29 20.09 -18.19
CA ARG A 389 -1.49 20.09 -17.36
C ARG A 389 -2.19 18.74 -17.33
N HIS A 390 -2.35 18.10 -18.48
CA HIS A 390 -3.03 16.81 -18.56
C HIS A 390 -2.10 15.65 -18.24
N GLY A 391 -0.80 15.78 -18.51
CA GLY A 391 0.24 14.86 -18.07
C GLY A 391 0.48 14.88 -16.56
N ALA A 392 0.06 15.96 -15.87
CA ALA A 392 0.35 16.21 -14.46
C ALA A 392 1.86 16.23 -14.18
N ILE A 393 2.61 16.93 -15.03
CA ILE A 393 4.07 17.09 -14.98
C ILE A 393 4.45 18.57 -15.02
N GLY A 394 5.63 18.90 -14.51
CA GLY A 394 6.22 20.24 -14.63
C GLY A 394 6.98 20.36 -15.94
N LEU A 395 6.78 21.46 -16.66
CA LEU A 395 7.40 21.68 -17.96
C LEU A 395 7.89 23.12 -18.11
N HIS A 396 9.20 23.29 -18.19
CA HIS A 396 9.83 24.56 -18.53
C HIS A 396 10.39 24.50 -19.94
N VAL A 397 9.94 25.40 -20.82
CA VAL A 397 10.38 25.50 -22.22
C VAL A 397 10.71 26.96 -22.52
N GLU A 398 11.94 27.20 -22.93
CA GLU A 398 12.45 28.50 -23.35
C GLU A 398 13.12 28.33 -24.71
N VAL A 399 12.60 29.00 -25.75
CA VAL A 399 13.11 28.90 -27.12
C VAL A 399 13.32 30.28 -27.71
N GLU A 400 14.51 30.49 -28.27
CA GLU A 400 14.80 31.55 -29.22
C GLU A 400 14.91 30.90 -30.61
N GLY A 401 13.86 31.03 -31.42
CA GLY A 401 13.79 30.45 -32.76
C GLY A 401 13.76 31.49 -33.88
N ASP A 402 14.11 31.07 -35.10
CA ASP A 402 14.10 31.86 -36.32
C ASP A 402 12.69 32.03 -36.94
N ILE A 403 11.68 32.28 -36.10
CA ILE A 403 10.26 32.39 -36.46
C ILE A 403 9.92 33.43 -37.54
N HIS A 404 10.87 34.28 -37.90
CA HIS A 404 10.75 35.27 -38.98
C HIS A 404 11.01 34.67 -40.37
N ILE A 405 11.65 33.51 -40.45
CA ILE A 405 11.83 32.72 -41.66
C ILE A 405 10.63 31.78 -41.81
N ASP A 406 10.46 30.87 -40.85
CA ASP A 406 9.31 29.97 -40.66
C ASP A 406 9.34 29.39 -39.23
N THR A 407 8.21 28.89 -38.75
CA THR A 407 8.06 28.18 -37.47
C THR A 407 8.62 26.75 -37.48
N HIS A 408 8.92 26.19 -38.66
CA HIS A 408 9.34 24.80 -38.85
C HIS A 408 10.50 24.39 -37.93
N HIS A 409 11.64 25.09 -37.99
CA HIS A 409 12.81 24.76 -37.18
C HIS A 409 12.54 24.93 -35.69
N THR A 410 11.78 25.97 -35.30
CA THR A 410 11.41 26.23 -33.91
C THR A 410 10.60 25.08 -33.32
N ILE A 411 9.59 24.59 -34.04
CA ILE A 411 8.72 23.50 -33.56
C ILE A 411 9.46 22.16 -33.56
N GLU A 412 10.16 21.83 -34.65
CA GLU A 412 10.91 20.58 -34.80
C GLU A 412 11.98 20.45 -33.71
N ASP A 413 12.84 21.46 -33.58
CA ASP A 413 13.94 21.41 -32.64
C ASP A 413 13.45 21.40 -31.18
N THR A 414 12.35 22.09 -30.88
CA THR A 414 11.71 22.05 -29.55
C THR A 414 11.21 20.64 -29.24
N ALA A 415 10.61 19.94 -30.21
CA ALA A 415 10.16 18.56 -30.03
C ALA A 415 11.34 17.60 -29.78
N LEU A 416 12.46 17.76 -30.51
CA LEU A 416 13.69 16.97 -30.29
C LEU A 416 14.26 17.18 -28.88
N ALA A 417 14.34 18.45 -28.45
CA ALA A 417 14.83 18.79 -27.11
C ALA A 417 13.89 18.27 -26.01
N LEU A 418 12.58 18.33 -26.24
CA LEU A 418 11.56 17.84 -25.31
C LEU A 418 11.66 16.33 -25.15
N GLY A 419 11.73 15.58 -26.25
CA GLY A 419 11.92 14.13 -26.23
C GLY A 419 13.20 13.71 -25.49
N THR A 420 14.30 14.46 -25.68
CA THR A 420 15.56 14.26 -24.96
C THR A 420 15.39 14.46 -23.45
N ALA A 421 14.74 15.55 -23.04
CA ALA A 421 14.48 15.84 -21.63
C ALA A 421 13.59 14.77 -20.98
N PHE A 422 12.56 14.28 -21.66
CA PHE A 422 11.74 13.17 -21.16
C PHE A 422 12.55 11.87 -20.99
N ASN A 423 13.39 11.53 -21.97
CA ASN A 423 14.22 10.33 -21.88
C ASN A 423 15.21 10.39 -20.71
N ASP A 424 15.82 11.56 -20.48
CA ASP A 424 16.68 11.81 -19.31
C ASP A 424 15.89 11.70 -18.00
N ALA A 425 14.68 12.26 -17.95
CA ALA A 425 13.80 12.19 -16.79
C ALA A 425 13.36 10.74 -16.44
N LEU A 426 13.14 9.91 -17.47
CA LEU A 426 12.70 8.51 -17.34
C LEU A 426 13.81 7.56 -16.86
N LYS A 427 15.09 7.94 -16.95
CA LYS A 427 16.26 7.19 -16.45
C LYS A 427 16.21 5.69 -16.82
N ASP A 428 16.16 4.80 -15.83
CA ASP A 428 16.18 3.34 -16.02
C ASP A 428 14.80 2.72 -16.33
N ARG A 429 13.75 3.56 -16.43
CA ARG A 429 12.39 3.22 -16.84
C ARG A 429 11.72 2.15 -15.96
N LYS A 430 12.22 1.93 -14.74
CA LYS A 430 11.68 0.91 -13.84
C LYS A 430 10.34 1.33 -13.25
N GLY A 431 9.41 0.38 -13.27
CA GLY A 431 8.10 0.49 -12.67
C GLY A 431 7.26 1.57 -13.32
N ILE A 432 7.26 1.77 -14.65
CA ILE A 432 6.28 2.61 -15.35
C ILE A 432 5.14 1.74 -15.94
N GLU A 433 3.91 2.26 -15.98
CA GLU A 433 2.68 1.58 -16.45
C GLU A 433 2.65 1.33 -17.97
N ARG A 434 3.56 1.96 -18.72
CA ARG A 434 3.94 1.71 -20.13
C ARG A 434 2.89 2.02 -21.22
N TYR A 435 1.59 1.94 -20.93
CA TYR A 435 0.51 2.04 -21.92
C TYR A 435 -0.44 3.23 -21.69
N GLY A 436 -1.10 3.68 -22.76
CA GLY A 436 -2.02 4.83 -22.78
C GLY A 436 -3.37 4.57 -23.47
N PHE A 437 -4.43 5.34 -23.17
CA PHE A 437 -5.81 5.11 -23.66
C PHE A 437 -6.47 6.27 -24.46
N LEU A 438 -7.55 5.89 -25.14
CA LEU A 438 -8.46 6.55 -26.11
C LEU A 438 -9.36 7.70 -25.57
N LEU A 439 -9.54 8.78 -26.36
CA LEU A 439 -10.27 9.99 -25.94
C LEU A 439 -11.31 10.45 -26.98
N PRO A 440 -12.60 10.59 -26.61
CA PRO A 440 -13.61 11.27 -27.42
C PRO A 440 -13.63 12.78 -27.15
N MET A 441 -13.86 13.59 -28.18
CA MET A 441 -14.03 15.05 -28.09
C MET A 441 -14.90 15.59 -29.23
N ASP A 442 -16.00 16.23 -28.89
CA ASP A 442 -16.99 16.77 -29.84
C ASP A 442 -17.43 15.73 -30.90
N ASP A 443 -17.19 16.00 -32.18
CA ASP A 443 -17.46 15.09 -33.29
C ASP A 443 -16.32 14.10 -33.55
N CYS A 444 -15.23 14.17 -32.77
CA CYS A 444 -14.00 13.42 -33.00
C CYS A 444 -13.77 12.30 -31.99
N LEU A 445 -13.28 11.17 -32.49
CA LEU A 445 -12.75 10.09 -31.69
C LEU A 445 -11.27 9.91 -32.01
N ALA A 446 -10.40 10.16 -31.03
CA ALA A 446 -8.97 9.96 -31.18
C ALA A 446 -8.48 8.81 -30.32
N GLN A 447 -7.66 7.95 -30.93
CA GLN A 447 -7.00 6.84 -30.28
C GLN A 447 -5.50 7.05 -30.40
N VAL A 448 -4.81 7.04 -29.26
CA VAL A 448 -3.36 7.08 -29.22
C VAL A 448 -2.88 5.96 -28.32
N ALA A 449 -2.21 4.99 -28.91
CA ALA A 449 -1.49 3.96 -28.18
C ALA A 449 0.01 4.29 -28.22
N ILE A 450 0.65 4.23 -27.05
CA ILE A 450 2.07 4.48 -26.88
C ILE A 450 2.72 3.28 -26.18
N ASP A 451 3.91 2.92 -26.64
CA ASP A 451 4.80 1.95 -25.99
C ASP A 451 6.21 2.55 -25.89
N PHE A 452 6.63 2.91 -24.67
CA PHE A 452 8.02 3.29 -24.37
C PHE A 452 8.97 2.08 -24.31
N GLY A 453 8.90 1.23 -25.33
CA GLY A 453 9.61 -0.03 -25.44
C GLY A 453 11.03 0.07 -26.03
N GLY A 454 11.57 1.28 -26.18
CA GLY A 454 12.94 1.53 -26.63
C GLY A 454 13.16 1.47 -28.15
N ARG A 455 12.11 1.27 -28.94
CA ARG A 455 12.17 1.25 -30.42
C ARG A 455 11.23 2.29 -31.02
N PRO A 456 11.70 3.07 -32.01
CA PRO A 456 10.88 4.06 -32.66
C PRO A 456 9.99 3.43 -33.74
N TRP A 457 8.70 3.77 -33.72
CA TRP A 457 7.76 3.48 -34.81
C TRP A 457 6.58 4.43 -34.74
N LEU A 458 6.06 4.87 -35.88
CA LEU A 458 4.78 5.57 -35.95
C LEU A 458 3.87 4.85 -36.95
N GLU A 459 2.68 4.49 -36.49
CA GLU A 459 1.52 4.18 -37.33
C GLU A 459 0.56 5.37 -37.26
N TRP A 460 0.17 5.92 -38.41
CA TRP A 460 -0.66 7.13 -38.49
C TRP A 460 -1.88 6.88 -39.37
N ASP A 461 -3.06 6.91 -38.75
CA ASP A 461 -4.38 6.74 -39.37
C ASP A 461 -5.27 7.94 -39.03
N ALA A 462 -4.89 9.12 -39.52
CA ALA A 462 -5.71 10.32 -39.45
C ALA A 462 -5.52 11.15 -40.72
N SER A 463 -6.62 11.61 -41.32
CA SER A 463 -6.64 12.48 -42.48
C SER A 463 -7.27 13.83 -42.15
N PHE A 464 -6.78 14.87 -42.83
CA PHE A 464 -7.28 16.23 -42.69
C PHE A 464 -7.63 16.79 -44.07
N ASP A 465 -8.75 17.50 -44.17
CA ASP A 465 -9.25 18.06 -45.43
C ASP A 465 -8.77 19.51 -45.63
N ALA A 466 -8.64 20.25 -44.53
CA ALA A 466 -8.05 21.58 -44.48
C ALA A 466 -6.53 21.51 -44.61
N THR A 467 -5.96 22.46 -45.33
CA THR A 467 -4.49 22.61 -45.41
C THR A 467 -3.92 23.19 -44.12
N HIS A 468 -4.72 23.96 -43.38
CA HIS A 468 -4.32 24.60 -42.14
C HIS A 468 -5.45 24.56 -41.10
N VAL A 469 -5.06 24.44 -39.83
CA VAL A 469 -5.93 24.74 -38.68
C VAL A 469 -5.30 25.93 -37.95
N GLY A 470 -5.97 27.09 -38.01
CA GLY A 470 -5.35 28.35 -37.61
C GLY A 470 -4.15 28.67 -38.51
N GLU A 471 -2.96 28.85 -37.93
CA GLU A 471 -1.70 29.06 -38.65
C GLU A 471 -0.91 27.76 -38.88
N MET A 472 -1.32 26.62 -38.29
CA MET A 472 -0.59 25.36 -38.37
C MET A 472 -0.99 24.57 -39.63
N PRO A 473 -0.04 24.23 -40.53
CA PRO A 473 -0.31 23.27 -41.60
C PRO A 473 -0.70 21.91 -41.02
N THR A 474 -1.78 21.31 -41.50
CA THR A 474 -2.34 20.07 -40.91
C THR A 474 -1.40 18.87 -41.06
N GLU A 475 -0.56 18.85 -42.09
CA GLU A 475 0.47 17.83 -42.28
C GLU A 475 1.49 17.79 -41.12
N MET A 476 1.74 18.93 -40.45
CA MET A 476 2.68 18.99 -39.34
C MET A 476 2.23 18.18 -38.12
N ALA A 477 0.94 17.81 -38.04
CA ALA A 477 0.45 16.93 -36.99
C ALA A 477 1.16 15.57 -37.06
N SER A 478 1.17 14.91 -38.23
CA SER A 478 1.81 13.58 -38.37
C SER A 478 3.33 13.66 -38.21
N HIS A 479 3.95 14.72 -38.73
CA HIS A 479 5.38 14.98 -38.60
C HIS A 479 5.81 15.14 -37.13
N PHE A 480 5.02 15.87 -36.33
CA PHE A 480 5.28 16.02 -34.89
C PHE A 480 5.36 14.65 -34.19
N PHE A 481 4.35 13.78 -34.39
CA PHE A 481 4.32 12.47 -33.75
C PHE A 481 5.42 11.54 -34.29
N LYS A 482 5.80 11.70 -35.56
CA LYS A 482 6.91 10.93 -36.13
C LYS A 482 8.22 11.29 -35.44
N SER A 483 8.54 12.58 -35.38
CA SER A 483 9.75 13.09 -34.73
C SER A 483 9.79 12.76 -33.24
N PHE A 484 8.63 12.82 -32.55
CA PHE A 484 8.51 12.37 -31.17
C PHE A 484 8.82 10.87 -31.04
N SER A 485 8.19 10.00 -31.84
CA SER A 485 8.39 8.54 -31.75
C SER A 485 9.86 8.13 -31.95
N ASP A 486 10.54 8.83 -32.87
CA ASP A 486 11.93 8.57 -33.24
C ASP A 486 12.88 8.87 -32.09
N THR A 487 12.66 9.99 -31.41
CA THR A 487 13.56 10.45 -30.34
C THR A 487 13.22 9.90 -28.97
N ALA A 488 11.92 9.78 -28.64
CA ALA A 488 11.47 9.11 -27.42
C ALA A 488 11.69 7.59 -27.48
N ARG A 489 12.02 7.05 -28.67
CA ARG A 489 12.18 5.62 -28.95
C ARG A 489 10.97 4.83 -28.48
N CYS A 490 9.81 5.29 -28.90
CA CYS A 490 8.55 4.66 -28.58
C CYS A 490 7.81 4.28 -29.85
N ASN A 491 7.00 3.23 -29.76
CA ASN A 491 6.00 2.95 -30.77
C ASN A 491 4.78 3.84 -30.49
N LEU A 492 4.31 4.54 -31.51
CA LEU A 492 3.07 5.30 -31.51
C LEU A 492 2.12 4.72 -32.55
N ASN A 493 0.87 4.53 -32.16
CA ASN A 493 -0.22 4.27 -33.08
C ASN A 493 -1.28 5.35 -32.83
N VAL A 494 -1.49 6.19 -33.83
CA VAL A 494 -2.42 7.31 -33.76
C VAL A 494 -3.52 7.08 -34.78
N LYS A 495 -4.76 7.10 -34.32
CA LYS A 495 -5.95 7.09 -35.16
C LYS A 495 -6.86 8.24 -34.77
N ALA A 496 -7.47 8.92 -35.74
CA ALA A 496 -8.55 9.85 -35.47
C ALA A 496 -9.61 9.85 -36.57
N GLU A 497 -10.87 9.90 -36.14
CA GLU A 497 -12.04 10.08 -37.02
C GLU A 497 -12.89 11.26 -36.52
N GLY A 498 -13.52 11.97 -37.44
CA GLY A 498 -14.29 13.19 -37.16
C GLY A 498 -14.38 14.11 -38.39
N GLU A 499 -15.33 15.05 -38.38
CA GLU A 499 -15.60 15.97 -39.50
C GLU A 499 -14.73 17.22 -39.42
N ASN A 500 -14.50 17.76 -38.22
CA ASN A 500 -13.75 19.00 -38.02
C ASN A 500 -12.26 18.74 -37.79
N ASP A 501 -11.40 19.21 -38.69
CA ASP A 501 -9.94 19.02 -38.59
C ASP A 501 -9.31 19.66 -37.35
N HIS A 502 -9.88 20.78 -36.85
CA HIS A 502 -9.45 21.37 -35.59
C HIS A 502 -9.67 20.38 -34.44
N HIS A 503 -10.87 19.81 -34.37
CA HIS A 503 -11.23 18.87 -33.32
C HIS A 503 -10.45 17.56 -33.45
N LYS A 504 -10.14 17.08 -34.67
CA LYS A 504 -9.29 15.90 -34.89
C LYS A 504 -7.87 16.13 -34.38
N ILE A 505 -7.21 17.23 -34.74
CA ILE A 505 -5.85 17.51 -34.28
C ILE A 505 -5.83 17.68 -32.76
N GLU A 506 -6.74 18.48 -32.21
CA GLU A 506 -6.79 18.73 -30.77
C GLU A 506 -7.10 17.44 -29.97
N SER A 507 -8.01 16.60 -30.47
CA SER A 507 -8.34 15.32 -29.82
C SER A 507 -7.16 14.34 -29.86
N ILE A 508 -6.39 14.28 -30.94
CA ILE A 508 -5.14 13.50 -31.02
C ILE A 508 -4.15 13.94 -29.95
N PHE A 509 -3.89 15.24 -29.81
CA PHE A 509 -2.93 15.74 -28.81
C PHE A 509 -3.41 15.49 -27.37
N LYS A 510 -4.72 15.61 -27.11
CA LYS A 510 -5.32 15.27 -25.80
C LYS A 510 -5.24 13.77 -25.52
N ALA A 511 -5.55 12.92 -26.49
CA ALA A 511 -5.43 11.47 -26.39
C ALA A 511 -3.98 11.07 -26.11
N PHE A 512 -3.02 11.66 -26.82
CA PHE A 512 -1.60 11.45 -26.60
C PHE A 512 -1.14 11.87 -25.20
N ALA A 513 -1.57 13.04 -24.71
CA ALA A 513 -1.23 13.49 -23.35
C ALA A 513 -1.78 12.53 -22.27
N ARG A 514 -3.01 12.05 -22.42
CA ARG A 514 -3.59 11.01 -21.54
C ARG A 514 -2.83 9.69 -21.65
N ALA A 515 -2.45 9.32 -22.87
CA ALA A 515 -1.70 8.12 -23.13
C ALA A 515 -0.33 8.13 -22.45
N ILE A 516 0.38 9.27 -22.51
CA ILE A 516 1.64 9.49 -21.77
C ILE A 516 1.39 9.41 -20.27
N LYS A 517 0.40 10.12 -19.73
CA LYS A 517 0.13 10.17 -18.29
C LYS A 517 0.04 8.78 -17.67
N MET A 518 -0.69 7.89 -18.35
CA MET A 518 -0.77 6.51 -17.94
C MET A 518 0.57 5.81 -18.16
N ALA A 519 1.14 5.88 -19.36
CA ALA A 519 2.35 5.14 -19.69
C ALA A 519 3.56 5.46 -18.79
N VAL A 520 3.64 6.67 -18.22
CA VAL A 520 4.74 7.10 -17.32
C VAL A 520 4.42 6.96 -15.83
N ARG A 521 3.17 6.64 -15.47
CA ARG A 521 2.76 6.44 -14.07
C ARG A 521 3.52 5.27 -13.50
N LYS A 522 3.98 5.37 -12.25
CA LYS A 522 4.72 4.28 -11.65
C LYS A 522 3.81 3.19 -11.08
N ASP A 523 4.16 1.92 -11.34
CA ASP A 523 3.65 0.82 -10.53
C ASP A 523 4.46 0.72 -9.22
N ASP A 524 3.78 0.35 -8.13
CA ASP A 524 4.39 0.22 -6.80
C ASP A 524 5.35 -0.98 -6.70
N SER A 525 5.47 -1.79 -7.75
CA SER A 525 6.29 -3.00 -7.78
C SER A 525 7.75 -2.72 -8.17
N GLY A 526 8.02 -1.59 -8.83
CA GLY A 526 9.35 -1.17 -9.30
C GLY A 526 9.98 -2.13 -10.32
N VAL A 527 9.18 -2.99 -10.96
CA VAL A 527 9.64 -4.01 -11.92
C VAL A 527 9.91 -3.35 -13.27
N LEU A 528 10.98 -3.77 -13.96
CA LEU A 528 11.15 -3.47 -15.38
C LEU A 528 10.14 -4.32 -16.17
N PRO A 529 9.18 -3.74 -16.91
CA PRO A 529 8.14 -4.49 -17.61
C PRO A 529 8.67 -5.15 -18.90
N SER A 530 9.67 -6.02 -18.77
CA SER A 530 10.34 -6.75 -19.85
C SER A 530 10.70 -8.17 -19.43
N THR A 531 10.34 -9.16 -20.24
CA THR A 531 10.76 -10.56 -20.06
C THR A 531 12.22 -10.80 -20.40
N LYS A 532 12.91 -9.84 -21.02
CA LYS A 532 14.32 -9.93 -21.42
C LYS A 532 15.28 -9.28 -20.43
N GLY A 533 14.78 -8.66 -19.36
CA GLY A 533 15.59 -7.97 -18.35
C GLY A 533 16.17 -6.61 -18.80
N VAL A 534 15.91 -6.20 -20.05
CA VAL A 534 16.29 -4.91 -20.64
C VAL A 534 15.17 -4.41 -21.57
N LEU A 535 15.05 -3.09 -21.77
CA LEU A 535 14.14 -2.43 -22.73
C LEU A 535 14.92 -1.57 -23.71
#